data_AF-A0A2E3SRF4-F1
#
_entry.id   AF-A0A2E3SRF4-F1
#
_cell.length_a   1.000
_cell.length_b   1.000
_cell.length_c   1.000
_cell.angle_alpha   90.00
_cell.angle_beta   90.00
_cell.angle_gamma   90.00
#
_symmetry.space_group_name_H-M   'P 1'
#
loop_
_entity.id
_entity.type
_entity.pdbx_description
1 polymer ?
#
loop_
_entity_poly.entity_id
_entity_poly.type
_entity_poly.pdbx_seq_one_letter_code
_entity_poly.pdbx_strand_id
1 'polypeptide(L)'
;MKLLNYILLYFSGFYKKDDDSSKMLSYYSLGRNSKCYCDSGKKYKQCHLVGDEKKNKVAIFEVDQNGNKKVKLFKKGKVSVNVQGVFAEA
;
A
#
# COMPACT_ATOMS: atom_id res chain seq x y z
N MET A 1 -22.44 -1.44 -21.60
CA MET A 1 -22.83 -1.13 -20.21
C MET A 1 -21.74 -1.63 -19.27
N LYS A 2 -20.90 -0.74 -18.73
CA LYS A 2 -19.83 -1.06 -17.77
C LYS A 2 -19.92 -0.13 -16.56
N LEU A 3 -21.10 -0.13 -15.92
CA LEU A 3 -21.46 0.87 -14.90
C LEU A 3 -21.64 0.30 -13.48
N LEU A 4 -21.09 -0.88 -13.19
CA LEU A 4 -21.32 -1.56 -11.91
C LEU A 4 -20.03 -2.06 -11.25
N ASN A 5 -18.98 -1.24 -11.20
CA ASN A 5 -17.86 -1.54 -10.30
C ASN A 5 -17.27 -0.32 -9.59
N TYR A 6 -18.07 0.76 -9.46
CA TYR A 6 -17.67 2.04 -8.88
C TYR A 6 -18.41 2.36 -7.57
N ILE A 7 -18.62 1.36 -6.70
CA ILE A 7 -19.34 1.56 -5.42
C ILE A 7 -18.54 1.10 -4.19
N LEU A 8 -17.42 0.37 -4.35
CA LEU A 8 -16.67 -0.17 -3.19
C LEU A 8 -15.49 0.69 -2.71
N LEU A 9 -15.34 1.95 -3.15
CA LEU A 9 -14.22 2.83 -2.76
C LEU A 9 -14.50 3.75 -1.56
N TYR A 10 -15.62 3.57 -0.84
CA TYR A 10 -16.13 4.65 0.01
C TYR A 10 -15.77 4.63 1.51
N PHE A 11 -14.91 3.74 2.02
CA PHE A 11 -14.71 3.68 3.49
C PHE A 11 -13.29 3.71 4.05
N SER A 12 -12.22 3.89 3.26
CA SER A 12 -10.85 3.89 3.82
C SER A 12 -9.78 4.70 3.09
N GLY A 13 -10.14 5.86 2.53
CA GLY A 13 -9.18 6.78 1.91
C GLY A 13 -8.65 7.84 2.89
N PHE A 14 -7.36 7.79 3.23
CA PHE A 14 -6.64 8.94 3.81
C PHE A 14 -6.28 9.89 2.65
N TYR A 15 -6.99 11.02 2.53
CA TYR A 15 -6.72 12.03 1.50
C TYR A 15 -5.68 13.03 2.02
N LYS A 16 -4.52 13.10 1.36
CA LYS A 16 -3.58 14.21 1.51
C LYS A 16 -3.80 15.17 0.35
N LYS A 17 -4.23 16.39 0.66
CA LYS A 17 -4.47 17.46 -0.30
C LYS A 17 -3.13 18.16 -0.54
N ASP A 18 -2.36 17.68 -1.50
CA ASP A 18 -1.21 18.40 -2.03
C ASP A 18 -1.68 19.20 -3.26
N ASP A 19 -1.34 20.49 -3.33
CA ASP A 19 -1.87 21.53 -4.24
C ASP A 19 -1.58 21.34 -5.75
N ASP A 20 -1.23 20.14 -6.20
CA ASP A 20 -1.00 19.84 -7.62
C ASP A 20 -1.78 18.58 -8.06
N SER A 21 -3.00 18.84 -8.52
CA SER A 21 -3.79 18.03 -9.45
C SER A 21 -3.97 16.52 -9.19
N SER A 22 -5.12 16.19 -8.62
CA SER A 22 -6.05 15.18 -9.18
C SER A 22 -5.60 13.71 -9.32
N LYS A 23 -4.57 13.24 -8.62
CA LYS A 23 -4.25 11.79 -8.58
C LYS A 23 -4.79 11.15 -7.31
N MET A 24 -5.89 10.40 -7.46
CA MET A 24 -6.40 9.50 -6.43
C MET A 24 -5.42 8.35 -6.21
N LEU A 25 -4.42 8.56 -5.35
CA LEU A 25 -3.44 7.55 -4.96
C LEU A 25 -3.97 6.74 -3.77
N SER A 26 -3.94 5.42 -3.88
CA SER A 26 -4.24 4.52 -2.76
C SER A 26 -2.95 4.02 -2.12
N TYR A 27 -2.91 4.01 -0.79
CA TYR A 27 -1.76 3.56 -0.02
C TYR A 27 -2.14 2.39 0.89
N TYR A 28 -1.38 1.30 0.85
CA TYR A 28 -1.51 0.21 1.83
C TYR A 28 -0.15 -0.30 2.29
N SER A 29 -0.10 -0.75 3.55
CA SER A 29 1.10 -1.32 4.13
C SER A 29 1.38 -2.72 3.58
N LEU A 30 2.65 -3.05 3.37
CA LEU A 30 3.05 -4.40 2.98
C LEU A 30 2.91 -5.35 4.18
N GLY A 31 1.95 -6.28 4.10
CA GLY A 31 1.73 -7.30 5.12
C GLY A 31 2.90 -8.27 5.25
N ARG A 32 3.11 -8.82 6.46
CA ARG A 32 4.23 -9.76 6.76
C ARG A 32 4.26 -10.98 5.83
N ASN A 33 3.08 -11.51 5.47
CA ASN A 33 2.93 -12.68 4.61
C ASN A 33 2.85 -12.36 3.12
N SER A 34 2.75 -11.08 2.73
CA SER A 34 2.68 -10.67 1.33
C SER A 34 4.03 -10.87 0.62
N LYS A 35 4.02 -10.96 -0.70
CA LYS A 35 5.26 -11.03 -1.51
C LYS A 35 6.12 -9.79 -1.23
N CYS A 36 7.43 -10.00 -1.06
CA CYS A 36 8.35 -8.90 -0.82
C CYS A 36 8.45 -7.99 -2.06
N TYR A 37 8.64 -6.69 -1.84
CA TYR A 37 8.76 -5.68 -2.89
C TYR A 37 10.01 -5.76 -3.77
N CYS A 38 10.93 -6.68 -3.49
CA CYS A 38 12.17 -6.85 -4.24
C CYS A 38 12.05 -7.92 -5.35
N ASP A 39 10.83 -8.38 -5.63
CA ASP A 39 10.51 -9.42 -6.62
C ASP A 39 11.27 -10.75 -6.47
N SER A 40 11.91 -10.99 -5.32
CA SER A 40 12.61 -12.26 -5.03
C SER A 40 11.70 -13.49 -4.90
N GLY A 41 10.38 -13.32 -5.01
CA GLY A 41 9.37 -14.36 -4.78
C GLY A 41 9.16 -14.76 -3.31
N LYS A 42 10.01 -14.28 -2.39
CA LYS A 42 9.91 -14.58 -0.94
C LYS A 42 8.84 -13.73 -0.26
N LYS A 43 8.30 -14.22 0.87
CA LYS A 43 7.41 -13.44 1.75
C LYS A 43 8.19 -12.29 2.37
N TYR A 44 7.55 -11.14 2.59
CA TYR A 44 8.18 -9.94 3.14
C TYR A 44 8.88 -10.22 4.48
N LYS A 45 8.22 -10.98 5.37
CA LYS A 45 8.81 -11.41 6.67
C LYS A 45 10.08 -12.24 6.56
N GLN A 46 10.30 -12.91 5.43
CA GLN A 46 11.48 -13.76 5.17
C GLN A 46 12.51 -13.05 4.26
N CYS A 47 12.31 -11.75 4.03
CA CYS A 47 13.14 -10.97 3.12
C CYS A 47 13.49 -9.64 3.80
N HIS A 48 12.93 -8.52 3.33
CA HIS A 48 13.35 -7.21 3.79
C HIS A 48 12.76 -6.76 5.14
N LEU A 49 11.72 -7.43 5.67
CA LEU A 49 11.05 -6.99 6.90
C LEU A 49 12.03 -6.74 8.06
N VAL A 50 12.94 -7.69 8.32
CA VAL A 50 13.91 -7.57 9.42
C VAL A 50 14.84 -6.38 9.21
N GLY A 51 15.27 -6.13 7.98
CA GLY A 51 16.13 -5.00 7.64
C GLY A 51 15.41 -3.66 7.74
N ASP A 52 14.14 -3.63 7.33
CA ASP A 52 13.30 -2.44 7.39
C ASP A 52 12.93 -2.11 8.85
N GLU A 53 12.60 -3.11 9.67
CA GLU A 53 12.35 -2.93 11.11
C GLU A 53 13.59 -2.39 11.84
N LYS A 54 14.78 -2.96 11.58
CA LYS A 54 16.05 -2.45 12.15
C LYS A 54 16.31 -0.99 11.78
N LYS A 55 15.86 -0.56 10.60
CA LYS A 55 16.01 0.83 10.12
C LYS A 55 14.85 1.73 10.53
N ASN A 56 13.91 1.23 11.35
CA ASN A 56 12.65 1.91 11.67
C ASN A 56 11.90 2.38 10.42
N LYS A 57 11.84 1.52 9.40
CA LYS A 57 11.15 1.78 8.14
C LYS A 57 9.93 0.87 7.97
N VAL A 58 8.94 1.36 7.24
CA VAL A 58 7.78 0.60 6.79
C VAL A 58 7.67 0.72 5.27
N ALA A 59 7.49 -0.41 4.60
CA ALA A 59 7.21 -0.46 3.17
C ALA A 59 5.71 -0.25 2.93
N ILE A 60 5.39 0.72 2.07
CA ILE A 60 4.04 1.07 1.67
C ILE A 60 3.97 0.96 0.15
N PHE A 61 2.90 0.34 -0.36
CA PHE A 61 2.55 0.39 -1.77
C PHE A 61 1.69 1.62 -2.02
N GLU A 62 2.15 2.43 -2.95
CA GLU A 62 1.38 3.45 -3.64
C GLU A 62 0.81 2.80 -4.90
N VAL A 63 -0.50 2.93 -5.09
CA VAL A 63 -1.19 2.46 -6.28
C VAL A 63 -1.80 3.66 -7.00
N ASP A 64 -1.41 3.80 -8.26
CA ASP A 64 -1.96 4.82 -9.15
C ASP A 64 -3.37 4.44 -9.63
N GLN A 65 -4.10 5.42 -10.18
CA GLN A 65 -5.36 5.19 -10.90
C GLN A 65 -5.27 4.16 -12.04
N ASN A 66 -4.06 3.91 -12.56
CA ASN A 66 -3.81 2.93 -13.62
C ASN A 66 -3.50 1.51 -13.08
N GLY A 67 -3.52 1.31 -11.75
CA GLY A 67 -3.16 0.05 -11.10
C GLY A 67 -1.66 -0.24 -11.02
N ASN A 68 -0.83 0.70 -11.48
CA ASN A 68 0.62 0.65 -11.29
C ASN A 68 0.95 0.69 -9.80
N LYS A 69 1.92 -0.14 -9.37
CA LYS A 69 2.30 -0.28 -7.97
C LYS A 69 3.73 0.22 -7.79
N LYS A 70 3.92 1.14 -6.85
CA LYS A 70 5.23 1.64 -6.46
C LYS A 70 5.45 1.45 -4.97
N VAL A 71 6.64 0.99 -4.59
CA VAL A 71 7.00 0.92 -3.17
C VAL A 71 7.73 2.15 -2.72
N LYS A 72 7.31 2.65 -1.55
CA LYS A 72 7.97 3.72 -0.82
C LYS A 72 8.26 3.25 0.60
N LEU A 73 9.48 3.52 1.06
CA LEU A 73 9.93 3.24 2.42
C LEU A 73 9.79 4.51 3.26
N PHE A 74 8.98 4.44 4.30
CA PHE A 74 8.74 5.57 5.21
C PHE A 74 9.33 5.28 6.58
N LYS A 75 9.74 6.32 7.33
CA LYS A 75 10.10 6.15 8.74
C LYS A 75 8.85 5.80 9.55
N LYS A 76 8.93 4.76 10.38
CA LYS A 76 7.90 4.35 11.32
C LYS A 76 7.55 5.54 12.24
N GLY A 77 6.27 5.86 12.38
CA GLY A 77 5.77 7.01 13.14
C GLY A 77 5.55 8.31 12.33
N LYS A 78 6.05 8.42 11.08
CA LYS A 78 5.72 9.55 10.19
C LYS A 78 4.49 9.31 9.31
N VAL A 79 3.94 8.09 9.34
CA VAL A 79 2.83 7.68 8.48
C VAL A 79 1.82 6.89 9.29
N SER A 80 0.56 7.34 9.24
CA SER A 80 -0.61 6.62 9.73
C SER A 80 -1.26 5.93 8.53
N VAL A 81 -0.87 4.68 8.23
CA VAL A 81 -1.55 3.86 7.23
C VAL A 81 -2.58 2.99 7.93
N ASN A 82 -3.84 3.11 7.53
CA ASN A 82 -4.90 2.24 8.01
C ASN A 82 -4.72 0.87 7.38
N VAL A 83 -4.45 -0.14 8.21
CA VAL A 83 -4.22 -1.52 7.78
C VAL A 83 -5.57 -2.20 7.61
N GLN A 84 -6.31 -1.82 6.57
CA GLN A 84 -7.49 -2.58 6.16
C GLN A 84 -7.09 -3.48 5.01
N GLY A 85 -6.79 -4.73 5.39
CA GLY A 85 -6.53 -5.81 4.47
C GLY A 85 -7.69 -5.97 3.49
N VAL A 86 -7.37 -5.99 2.21
CA VAL A 86 -8.28 -6.46 1.17
C VAL A 86 -8.36 -7.98 1.33
N PHE A 87 -9.36 -8.47 2.05
CA PHE A 87 -9.76 -9.87 1.97
C PHE A 87 -10.65 -9.99 0.72
N ALA A 88 -10.08 -10.54 -0.35
CA ALA A 88 -10.87 -11.16 -1.40
C ALA A 88 -11.08 -12.61 -0.94
N GLU A 89 -12.22 -12.89 -0.32
CA GLU A 89 -12.71 -14.26 -0.16
C GLU A 89 -13.33 -14.69 -1.50
N ALA A 90 -12.97 -15.91 -1.91
CA ALA A 90 -13.32 -16.53 -3.19
C ALA A 90 -14.77 -17.06 -3.19
#